data_AF-A0A936HD64-F1
#
_entry.id   AF-A0A936HD64-F1
#
_cell.length_a   1.000
_cell.length_b   1.000
_cell.length_c   1.000
_cell.angle_alpha   90.00
_cell.angle_beta   90.00
_cell.angle_gamma   90.00
#
_symmetry.space_group_name_H-M   'P 1'
#
loop_
_entity.id
_entity.type
_entity.pdbx_description
1 polymer ?
#
loop_
_entity_poly.entity_id
_entity_poly.type
_entity_poly.pdbx_seq_one_letter_code
_entity_poly.pdbx_strand_id
1 'polypeptide(L)'
;MADAFVVPLPRSVAPVVAVGAFLKNTLCLAQGSASLVSNDLGDLSTASARGAAERTFAAFLDSVDGWPPIIAHDRHPDFPSTRFAEDMAGRLGVPAVAVQHHHAHVAAVMAEHGLEQPVLGLALDGYGYGDDGEAWGGELLRVDASGFRRLGHLKHLRQPGGDAAARQPWRMGAAALHALGRGPEIPARFAAFPGAGVVARMLERGCNAPPTSSCGRLFDAACGLLGVKAVSAFEGEAPMALERLAASVAQGEAEAAAEVDSGGWRLDDGTLGWRLDDESLGWRLDDESLGWRLDDESLGWRLDDGSLGWRLDGGVLDMTPLLARLIGMDPRQGARLFHATLVAALAEWVATTAAATGVRRVVLAGGCFANTVLRTGLTMALAERDLETLSPRGLGPGDAAISLGQAWVVAMAEHRRKKD
;
A
#
# COMPACT_ATOMS: atom_id res chain seq x y z
N MET A 1 23.09 -8.54 18.54
CA MET A 1 21.91 -7.67 18.77
C MET A 1 22.22 -6.17 18.69
N ALA A 2 23.48 -5.72 18.50
CA ALA A 2 23.86 -4.30 18.56
C ALA A 2 23.24 -3.39 17.48
N ASP A 3 22.59 -3.95 16.45
CA ASP A 3 22.02 -3.20 15.31
C ASP A 3 20.49 -3.35 15.18
N ALA A 4 19.79 -3.86 16.21
CA ALA A 4 18.33 -4.00 16.14
C ALA A 4 17.64 -2.63 16.26
N PHE A 5 16.61 -2.38 15.45
CA PHE A 5 15.76 -1.21 15.58
C PHE A 5 14.82 -1.39 16.78
N VAL A 6 14.86 -0.46 17.73
CA VAL A 6 14.10 -0.55 18.99
C VAL A 6 12.85 0.31 18.93
N VAL A 7 11.69 -0.30 19.16
CA VAL A 7 10.40 0.39 19.26
C VAL A 7 9.91 0.32 20.71
N PRO A 8 9.81 1.45 21.43
CA PRO A 8 9.20 1.48 22.75
C PRO A 8 7.72 1.09 22.69
N LEU A 9 7.28 0.24 23.63
CA LEU A 9 5.88 -0.14 23.77
C LEU A 9 5.24 0.67 24.91
N PRO A 10 3.96 1.06 24.79
CA PRO A 10 3.28 1.86 25.82
C PRO A 10 3.07 1.10 27.13
N ARG A 11 3.32 -0.22 27.17
CA ARG A 11 3.24 -1.07 28.36
C ARG A 11 4.08 -2.33 28.21
N SER A 12 4.25 -3.03 29.34
CA SER A 12 4.91 -4.33 29.38
C SER A 12 4.07 -5.43 28.70
N VAL A 13 4.67 -6.24 27.83
CA VAL A 13 4.04 -7.35 27.11
C VAL A 13 4.76 -8.68 27.35
N ALA A 14 4.03 -9.78 27.19
CA ALA A 14 4.62 -11.12 27.17
C ALA A 14 5.51 -11.31 25.92
N PRO A 15 6.51 -12.21 25.97
CA PRO A 15 7.43 -12.41 24.87
C PRO A 15 6.75 -12.98 23.63
N VAL A 16 6.88 -12.27 22.51
CA VAL A 16 6.43 -12.69 21.17
C VAL A 16 7.60 -12.60 20.20
N VAL A 17 7.88 -13.68 19.48
CA VAL A 17 8.85 -13.71 18.37
C VAL A 17 8.08 -13.78 17.06
N ALA A 18 8.12 -12.71 16.28
CA ALA A 18 7.47 -12.62 14.98
C ALA A 18 8.45 -12.88 13.83
N VAL A 19 8.05 -13.70 12.86
CA VAL A 19 8.91 -14.15 11.75
C VAL A 19 8.80 -13.33 10.47
N GLY A 20 7.92 -12.34 10.43
CA GLY A 20 7.80 -11.38 9.33
C GLY A 20 7.17 -11.93 8.06
N ALA A 21 7.34 -11.17 6.97
CA ALA A 21 6.81 -11.45 5.63
C ALA A 21 7.78 -12.28 4.77
N PHE A 22 7.42 -12.50 3.51
CA PHE A 22 8.26 -13.19 2.53
C PHE A 22 9.39 -12.32 1.97
N LEU A 23 9.05 -11.09 1.59
CA LEU A 23 9.96 -10.13 0.98
C LEU A 23 10.50 -9.17 2.03
N LYS A 24 11.74 -8.70 1.85
CA LYS A 24 12.40 -7.73 2.75
C LYS A 24 12.27 -8.17 4.22
N ASN A 25 12.52 -9.46 4.46
CA ASN A 25 12.15 -10.12 5.70
C ASN A 25 12.91 -9.51 6.89
N THR A 26 12.17 -9.22 7.95
CA THR A 26 12.70 -8.88 9.25
C THR A 26 12.05 -9.79 10.28
N LEU A 27 12.72 -9.99 11.42
CA LEU A 27 12.15 -10.63 12.59
C LEU A 27 11.94 -9.58 13.68
N CYS A 28 10.99 -9.83 14.59
CA CYS A 28 10.76 -8.96 15.75
C CYS A 28 10.64 -9.77 17.04
N LEU A 29 11.33 -9.36 18.10
CA LEU A 29 11.09 -9.81 19.47
C LEU A 29 10.41 -8.68 20.25
N ALA A 30 9.15 -8.88 20.61
CA ALA A 30 8.43 -7.98 21.52
C ALA A 30 8.38 -8.59 22.91
N GLN A 31 8.91 -7.88 23.92
CA GLN A 31 8.86 -8.31 25.32
C GLN A 31 9.09 -7.14 26.26
N GLY A 32 8.52 -7.20 27.46
CA GLY A 32 8.61 -6.07 28.38
C GLY A 32 8.05 -4.82 27.71
N SER A 33 8.72 -3.67 27.86
CA SER A 33 8.27 -2.39 27.30
C SER A 33 8.92 -2.03 25.96
N ALA A 34 9.41 -3.00 25.19
CA ALA A 34 10.06 -2.74 23.90
C ALA A 34 9.86 -3.87 22.87
N SER A 35 10.03 -3.51 21.60
CA SER A 35 10.18 -4.44 20.48
C SER A 35 11.53 -4.24 19.81
N LEU A 36 12.21 -5.33 19.51
CA LEU A 36 13.50 -5.37 18.82
C LEU A 36 13.29 -5.94 17.42
N VAL A 37 13.45 -5.11 16.40
CA VAL A 37 13.31 -5.52 15.00
C VAL A 37 14.70 -5.74 14.40
N SER A 38 14.90 -6.86 13.72
CA SER A 38 16.16 -7.16 13.05
C SER A 38 16.41 -6.24 11.86
N ASN A 39 17.65 -6.23 11.35
CA ASN A 39 17.93 -5.70 10.01
C ASN A 39 17.18 -6.50 8.94
N ASP A 40 17.10 -5.93 7.72
CA ASP A 40 16.58 -6.60 6.54
C ASP A 40 17.44 -7.82 6.19
N LEU A 41 16.80 -8.98 6.15
CA LEU A 41 17.39 -10.29 5.87
C LEU A 41 17.22 -10.70 4.39
N GLY A 42 16.50 -9.91 3.61
CA GLY A 42 16.27 -10.09 2.19
C GLY A 42 15.03 -10.92 1.85
N ASP A 43 15.03 -11.49 0.64
CA ASP A 43 13.94 -12.32 0.12
C ASP A 43 14.14 -13.79 0.49
N LEU A 44 13.14 -14.36 1.17
CA LEU A 44 13.10 -15.76 1.60
C LEU A 44 12.97 -16.76 0.42
N SER A 45 12.96 -16.31 -0.83
CA SER A 45 13.22 -17.15 -2.00
C SER A 45 14.64 -17.75 -1.99
N THR A 46 15.59 -17.09 -1.32
CA THR A 46 17.00 -17.50 -1.31
C THR A 46 17.38 -18.31 -0.05
N ALA A 47 18.29 -19.28 -0.21
CA ALA A 47 18.80 -20.06 0.92
C ALA A 47 19.60 -19.20 1.93
N SER A 48 20.29 -18.16 1.43
CA SER A 48 21.04 -17.22 2.28
C SER A 48 20.13 -16.47 3.25
N ALA A 49 19.03 -15.89 2.74
CA ALA A 49 18.05 -15.18 3.56
C ALA A 49 17.39 -16.10 4.59
N ARG A 50 17.02 -17.32 4.20
CA ARG A 50 16.48 -18.33 5.14
C ARG A 50 17.44 -18.66 6.27
N GLY A 51 18.71 -18.93 5.95
CA GLY A 51 19.73 -19.19 6.96
C GLY A 51 19.97 -17.98 7.87
N ALA A 52 19.87 -16.75 7.36
CA ALA A 52 19.95 -15.54 8.17
C ALA A 52 18.75 -15.38 9.11
N ALA A 53 17.53 -15.68 8.65
CA ALA A 53 16.32 -15.69 9.46
C ALA A 53 16.39 -16.73 10.58
N GLU A 54 16.83 -17.95 10.29
CA GLU A 54 17.00 -19.02 11.28
C GLU A 54 17.98 -18.63 12.39
N ARG A 55 19.15 -18.05 12.04
CA ARG A 55 20.12 -17.57 13.02
C ARG A 55 19.60 -16.42 13.86
N THR A 56 18.89 -15.47 13.23
CA THR A 56 18.28 -14.34 13.92
C THR A 56 17.19 -14.82 14.89
N PHE A 57 16.36 -15.78 14.46
CA PHE A 57 15.33 -16.39 15.30
C PHE A 57 15.94 -17.06 16.54
N ALA A 58 16.99 -17.85 16.37
CA ALA A 58 17.69 -18.48 17.49
C ALA A 58 18.24 -17.45 18.48
N ALA A 59 18.88 -16.38 17.98
CA ALA A 59 19.39 -15.31 18.82
C ALA A 59 18.28 -14.56 19.59
N PHE A 60 17.11 -14.36 18.97
CA PHE A 60 15.95 -13.78 19.65
C PHE A 60 15.39 -14.73 20.70
N LEU A 61 15.30 -16.02 20.41
CA LEU A 61 14.84 -17.03 21.36
C LEU A 61 15.75 -17.10 22.60
N ASP A 62 17.07 -17.02 22.42
CA ASP A 62 18.05 -16.96 23.52
C ASP A 62 17.92 -15.69 24.37
N SER A 63 17.27 -14.65 23.84
CA SER A 63 17.09 -13.35 24.50
C SER A 63 15.69 -13.18 25.12
N VAL A 64 14.85 -14.22 25.07
CA VAL A 64 13.50 -14.18 25.63
C VAL A 64 13.53 -14.19 27.16
N ASP A 65 12.94 -13.15 27.75
CA ASP A 65 12.73 -13.02 29.20
C ASP A 65 11.45 -13.77 29.61
N GLY A 66 11.58 -15.09 29.79
CA GLY A 66 10.54 -15.96 30.33
C GLY A 66 9.90 -16.91 29.30
N TRP A 67 9.66 -18.15 29.71
CA TRP A 67 9.12 -19.21 28.87
C TRP A 67 7.64 -19.51 29.21
N PRO A 68 6.78 -19.86 28.23
CA PRO A 68 7.02 -19.96 26.79
C PRO A 68 6.78 -18.65 26.01
N PRO A 69 7.57 -18.36 24.95
CA PRO A 69 7.23 -17.31 24.00
C PRO A 69 6.07 -17.74 23.09
N ILE A 70 5.46 -16.77 22.42
CA ILE A 70 4.52 -17.03 21.31
C ILE A 70 5.22 -16.71 20.00
N ILE A 71 5.04 -17.56 18.98
CA ILE A 71 5.60 -17.32 17.65
C ILE A 71 4.50 -16.74 16.76
N ALA A 72 4.71 -15.52 16.26
CA ALA A 72 3.79 -14.87 15.33
C ALA A 72 4.27 -15.00 13.90
N HIS A 73 3.36 -15.23 12.95
CA HIS A 73 3.70 -15.39 11.54
C HIS A 73 2.60 -14.85 10.62
N ASP A 74 2.90 -14.73 9.33
CA ASP A 74 1.91 -14.33 8.33
C ASP A 74 0.86 -15.45 8.14
N ARG A 75 -0.36 -15.07 7.76
CA ARG A 75 -1.44 -16.02 7.48
C ARG A 75 -1.22 -16.79 6.16
N HIS A 76 -0.33 -16.34 5.29
CA HIS A 76 -0.03 -17.04 4.04
C HIS A 76 0.52 -18.46 4.32
N PRO A 77 -0.15 -19.54 3.87
CA PRO A 77 0.24 -20.91 4.24
C PRO A 77 1.56 -21.37 3.59
N ASP A 78 1.87 -20.85 2.39
CA ASP A 78 3.06 -21.26 1.64
C ASP A 78 4.31 -20.43 1.88
N PHE A 79 4.26 -19.40 2.73
CA PHE A 79 5.45 -18.61 3.01
C PHE A 79 6.50 -19.48 3.75
N PRO A 80 7.78 -19.43 3.34
CA PRO A 80 8.87 -20.05 4.09
C PRO A 80 8.91 -19.62 5.56
N SER A 81 8.59 -18.34 5.86
CA SER A 81 8.50 -17.84 7.24
C SER A 81 7.38 -18.52 8.02
N THR A 82 6.18 -18.66 7.44
CA THR A 82 5.04 -19.37 8.05
C THR A 82 5.39 -20.82 8.36
N ARG A 83 5.89 -21.57 7.38
CA ARG A 83 6.28 -22.98 7.58
C ARG A 83 7.37 -23.14 8.63
N PHE A 84 8.34 -22.23 8.64
CA PHE A 84 9.40 -22.19 9.66
C PHE A 84 8.82 -21.94 11.05
N ALA A 85 7.92 -20.96 11.20
CA ALA A 85 7.28 -20.65 12.48
C ALA A 85 6.46 -21.83 13.03
N GLU A 86 5.67 -22.50 12.17
CA GLU A 86 4.87 -23.65 12.56
C GLU A 86 5.73 -24.85 12.98
N ASP A 87 6.80 -25.17 12.24
CA ASP A 87 7.75 -26.23 12.60
C ASP A 87 8.45 -25.91 13.93
N MET A 88 8.94 -24.69 14.10
CA MET A 88 9.60 -24.28 15.36
C MET A 88 8.64 -24.30 16.54
N ALA A 89 7.41 -23.81 16.37
CA ALA A 89 6.38 -23.87 17.40
C ALA A 89 6.08 -25.31 17.83
N GLY A 90 5.96 -26.23 16.85
CA GLY A 90 5.77 -27.66 17.11
C GLY A 90 6.93 -28.30 17.87
N ARG A 91 8.17 -27.97 17.51
CA ARG A 91 9.38 -28.50 18.18
C ARG A 91 9.56 -27.97 19.60
N LEU A 92 9.24 -26.69 19.81
CA LEU A 92 9.39 -26.02 21.11
C LEU A 92 8.18 -26.25 22.02
N GLY A 93 7.06 -26.78 21.50
CA GLY A 93 5.82 -26.95 22.25
C GLY A 93 5.17 -25.63 22.65
N VAL A 94 5.27 -24.60 21.78
CA VAL A 94 4.74 -23.25 22.03
C VAL A 94 3.69 -22.85 21.00
N PRO A 95 2.84 -21.84 21.27
CA PRO A 95 1.83 -21.41 20.31
C PRO A 95 2.42 -20.75 19.06
N ALA A 96 1.91 -21.10 17.88
CA ALA A 96 2.04 -20.34 16.64
C ALA A 96 0.74 -19.57 16.37
N VAL A 97 0.84 -18.27 16.10
CA VAL A 97 -0.31 -17.39 15.85
C VAL A 97 -0.19 -16.71 14.49
N ALA A 98 -1.12 -17.02 13.60
CA ALA A 98 -1.22 -16.42 12.27
C ALA A 98 -1.87 -15.03 12.33
N VAL A 99 -1.15 -14.02 11.84
CA VAL A 99 -1.62 -12.63 11.73
C VAL A 99 -1.80 -12.28 10.26
N GLN A 100 -2.93 -11.63 9.94
CA GLN A 100 -3.22 -11.22 8.58
C GLN A 100 -2.27 -10.09 8.13
N HIS A 101 -1.80 -10.17 6.88
CA HIS A 101 -0.74 -9.31 6.33
C HIS A 101 -1.04 -7.80 6.42
N HIS A 102 -2.22 -7.37 5.94
CA HIS A 102 -2.61 -5.96 5.92
C HIS A 102 -2.93 -5.42 7.32
N HIS A 103 -3.44 -6.28 8.20
CA HIS A 103 -3.58 -5.99 9.63
C HIS A 103 -2.22 -5.77 10.26
N ALA A 104 -1.21 -6.59 9.94
CA ALA A 104 0.16 -6.39 10.41
C ALA A 104 0.76 -5.07 9.91
N HIS A 105 0.55 -4.69 8.65
CA HIS A 105 0.97 -3.36 8.13
C HIS A 105 0.41 -2.21 8.98
N VAL A 106 -0.90 -2.22 9.24
CA VAL A 106 -1.55 -1.17 10.05
C VAL A 106 -1.05 -1.22 11.50
N ALA A 107 -0.96 -2.42 12.07
CA ALA A 107 -0.50 -2.65 13.44
C ALA A 107 0.94 -2.21 13.68
N ALA A 108 1.82 -2.32 12.69
CA ALA A 108 3.20 -1.85 12.80
C ALA A 108 3.25 -0.33 13.03
N VAL A 109 2.45 0.44 12.29
CA VAL A 109 2.33 1.89 12.51
C VAL A 109 1.70 2.17 13.87
N MET A 110 0.67 1.41 14.28
CA MET A 110 0.09 1.56 15.62
C MET A 110 1.14 1.34 16.72
N ALA A 111 2.01 0.33 16.58
CA ALA A 111 3.07 0.04 17.53
C ALA A 111 4.08 1.20 17.62
N GLU A 112 4.55 1.74 16.50
CA GLU A 112 5.48 2.89 16.48
C GLU A 112 4.90 4.18 17.11
N HIS A 113 3.57 4.30 17.11
CA HIS A 113 2.86 5.41 17.74
C HIS A 113 2.36 5.10 19.16
N GLY A 114 2.58 3.88 19.66
CA GLY A 114 2.04 3.43 20.96
C GLY A 114 0.52 3.48 21.03
N LEU A 115 -0.15 3.25 19.90
CA LEU A 115 -1.56 3.49 19.71
C LEU A 115 -2.39 2.21 19.91
N GLU A 116 -3.38 2.27 20.80
CA GLU A 116 -4.28 1.14 21.10
C GLU A 116 -5.74 1.40 20.72
N GLN A 117 -6.08 2.67 20.49
CA GLN A 117 -7.41 3.11 20.11
C GLN A 117 -7.74 2.67 18.67
N PRO A 118 -9.03 2.49 18.33
CA PRO A 118 -9.43 2.14 16.98
C PRO A 118 -8.97 3.16 15.93
N VAL A 119 -8.52 2.65 14.78
CA VAL A 119 -8.13 3.42 13.60
C VAL A 119 -8.82 2.90 12.35
N LEU A 120 -8.91 3.77 11.34
CA LEU A 120 -9.07 3.32 9.96
C LEU A 120 -7.68 3.05 9.39
N GLY A 121 -7.41 1.82 8.97
CA GLY A 121 -6.18 1.44 8.30
C GLY A 121 -6.41 1.38 6.79
N LEU A 122 -5.81 2.30 6.05
CA LEU A 122 -5.74 2.20 4.59
C LEU A 122 -4.46 1.45 4.23
N ALA A 123 -4.61 0.19 3.84
CA ALA A 123 -3.51 -0.73 3.55
C ALA A 123 -3.36 -0.92 2.03
N LEU A 124 -2.38 -0.25 1.43
CA LEU A 124 -2.14 -0.26 -0.02
C LEU A 124 -0.81 -0.95 -0.34
N ASP A 125 -0.87 -2.08 -1.02
CA ASP A 125 0.28 -2.94 -1.26
C ASP A 125 0.23 -3.66 -2.62
N GLY A 126 1.31 -4.39 -2.95
CA GLY A 126 1.42 -5.23 -4.14
C GLY A 126 0.67 -6.55 -4.01
N TYR A 127 0.75 -7.22 -2.86
CA TYR A 127 0.10 -8.49 -2.59
C TYR A 127 0.10 -8.79 -1.09
N GLY A 128 -1.01 -9.30 -0.58
CA GLY A 128 -1.03 -10.04 0.69
C GLY A 128 -2.18 -11.04 0.69
N TYR A 129 -2.01 -12.12 1.44
CA TYR A 129 -3.00 -13.19 1.49
C TYR A 129 -4.28 -12.73 2.21
N GLY A 130 -5.39 -12.74 1.50
CA GLY A 130 -6.71 -12.42 2.03
C GLY A 130 -7.30 -13.56 2.86
N ASP A 131 -8.21 -13.21 3.78
CA ASP A 131 -8.92 -14.21 4.59
C ASP A 131 -9.92 -15.04 3.76
N ASP A 132 -10.28 -14.53 2.59
CA ASP A 132 -11.06 -15.19 1.53
C ASP A 132 -10.19 -16.00 0.56
N GLY A 133 -8.87 -16.05 0.79
CA GLY A 133 -7.90 -16.70 -0.10
C GLY A 133 -7.60 -15.90 -1.38
N GLU A 134 -8.08 -14.66 -1.49
CA GLU A 134 -7.81 -13.78 -2.63
C GLU A 134 -6.56 -12.92 -2.41
N ALA A 135 -6.06 -12.32 -3.49
CA ALA A 135 -4.90 -11.44 -3.46
C ALA A 135 -5.30 -10.01 -3.06
N TRP A 136 -5.14 -9.67 -1.79
CA TRP A 136 -5.40 -8.33 -1.27
C TRP A 136 -4.26 -7.35 -1.56
N GLY A 137 -4.53 -6.05 -1.39
CA GLY A 137 -3.51 -4.99 -1.52
C GLY A 137 -4.10 -3.59 -1.71
N GLY A 138 -5.39 -3.40 -1.48
CA GLY A 138 -6.06 -2.12 -1.62
C GLY A 138 -7.24 -2.06 -0.66
N GLU A 139 -6.95 -2.18 0.64
CA GLU A 139 -7.94 -2.48 1.67
C GLU A 139 -8.17 -1.28 2.57
N LEU A 140 -9.44 -1.08 2.97
CA LEU A 140 -9.78 -0.20 4.08
C LEU A 140 -10.25 -1.05 5.26
N LEU A 141 -9.52 -0.98 6.36
CA LEU A 141 -9.72 -1.79 7.55
C LEU A 141 -10.14 -0.90 8.72
N ARG A 142 -10.97 -1.42 9.62
CA ARG A 142 -11.05 -0.93 11.00
C ARG A 142 -10.14 -1.80 11.84
N VAL A 143 -9.15 -1.22 12.49
CA VAL A 143 -8.20 -1.95 13.35
C VAL A 143 -8.29 -1.41 14.76
N ASP A 144 -8.38 -2.31 15.74
CA ASP A 144 -8.27 -1.98 17.16
C ASP A 144 -7.58 -3.13 17.91
N ALA A 145 -7.38 -2.99 19.22
CA ALA A 145 -6.69 -4.01 19.99
C ALA A 145 -7.41 -5.38 20.09
N SER A 146 -8.64 -5.54 19.56
CA SER A 146 -9.34 -6.83 19.42
C SER A 146 -9.06 -7.54 18.09
N GLY A 147 -8.49 -6.84 17.12
CA GLY A 147 -8.24 -7.35 15.78
C GLY A 147 -8.66 -6.35 14.71
N PHE A 148 -9.08 -6.86 13.56
CA PHE A 148 -9.47 -6.03 12.43
C PHE A 148 -10.78 -6.47 11.79
N ARG A 149 -11.42 -5.53 11.09
CA ARG A 149 -12.56 -5.78 10.19
C ARG A 149 -12.29 -5.12 8.85
N ARG A 150 -12.41 -5.86 7.75
CA ARG A 150 -12.40 -5.30 6.39
C ARG A 150 -13.69 -4.48 6.20
N LEU A 151 -13.55 -3.19 5.92
CA LEU A 151 -14.66 -2.27 5.67
C LEU A 151 -14.92 -2.09 4.17
N GLY A 152 -13.92 -2.33 3.35
CA GLY A 152 -14.01 -2.19 1.90
C GLY A 152 -12.69 -2.51 1.21
N HIS A 153 -12.70 -2.45 -0.12
CA HIS A 153 -11.53 -2.71 -0.94
C HIS A 153 -11.60 -2.04 -2.32
N LEU A 154 -10.46 -1.94 -3.02
CA LEU A 154 -10.45 -1.63 -4.44
C LEU A 154 -11.18 -2.72 -5.22
N LYS A 155 -11.98 -2.32 -6.21
CA LYS A 155 -12.66 -3.26 -7.11
C LYS A 155 -11.65 -4.20 -7.76
N HIS A 156 -12.00 -5.48 -7.80
CA HIS A 156 -11.10 -6.50 -8.33
C HIS A 156 -10.78 -6.31 -9.81
N LEU A 157 -9.48 -6.38 -10.11
CA LEU A 157 -8.97 -6.68 -11.44
C LEU A 157 -8.56 -8.15 -11.51
N ARG A 158 -8.36 -8.65 -12.72
CA ARG A 158 -7.82 -9.99 -12.97
C ARG A 158 -6.31 -9.91 -13.11
N GLN A 159 -5.58 -10.90 -12.58
CA GLN A 159 -4.12 -10.94 -12.64
C GLN A 159 -3.64 -12.07 -13.58
N PRO A 160 -3.64 -11.88 -14.91
CA PRO A 160 -3.41 -12.96 -15.86
C PRO A 160 -1.96 -13.47 -15.83
N GLY A 161 -1.80 -14.71 -15.37
CA GLY A 161 -0.51 -15.37 -15.14
C GLY A 161 0.03 -15.22 -13.72
N GLY A 162 -0.78 -14.80 -12.75
CA GLY A 162 -0.37 -14.64 -11.34
C GLY A 162 0.84 -13.71 -11.22
N ASP A 163 1.92 -14.18 -10.58
CA ASP A 163 3.16 -13.43 -10.39
C ASP A 163 3.76 -12.84 -11.67
N ALA A 164 3.49 -13.45 -12.84
CA ALA A 164 3.95 -12.91 -14.11
C ALA A 164 3.37 -11.51 -14.38
N ALA A 165 2.16 -11.20 -13.90
CA ALA A 165 1.54 -9.90 -14.08
C ALA A 165 2.24 -8.78 -13.28
N ALA A 166 2.81 -9.10 -12.11
CA ALA A 166 3.60 -8.15 -11.32
C ALA A 166 4.94 -7.81 -12.00
N ARG A 167 5.52 -8.75 -12.76
CA ARG A 167 6.76 -8.53 -13.54
C ARG A 167 6.50 -7.98 -14.93
N GLN A 168 5.28 -8.08 -15.44
CA GLN A 168 4.92 -7.67 -16.79
C GLN A 168 3.68 -6.78 -16.74
N PRO A 169 3.79 -5.50 -16.34
CA PRO A 169 2.66 -4.59 -16.19
C PRO A 169 1.74 -4.48 -17.42
N TRP A 170 2.23 -4.74 -18.64
CA TRP A 170 1.38 -4.81 -19.84
C TRP A 170 0.21 -5.82 -19.68
N ARG A 171 0.42 -6.89 -18.89
CA ARG A 171 -0.62 -7.88 -18.55
C ARG A 171 -1.73 -7.29 -17.70
N MET A 172 -1.40 -6.40 -16.77
CA MET A 172 -2.39 -5.66 -15.99
C MET A 172 -3.09 -4.60 -16.85
N GLY A 173 -2.39 -3.98 -17.81
CA GLY A 173 -3.03 -3.15 -18.84
C GLY A 173 -4.05 -3.94 -19.68
N ALA A 174 -3.72 -5.17 -20.07
CA ALA A 174 -4.67 -6.08 -20.73
C ALA A 174 -5.86 -6.44 -19.83
N ALA A 175 -5.63 -6.66 -18.53
CA ALA A 175 -6.70 -6.90 -17.57
C ALA A 175 -7.64 -5.69 -17.43
N ALA A 176 -7.11 -4.46 -17.45
CA ALA A 176 -7.91 -3.24 -17.46
C ALA A 176 -8.77 -3.14 -18.74
N LEU A 177 -8.22 -3.41 -19.92
CA LEU A 177 -9.00 -3.48 -21.16
C LEU A 177 -10.12 -4.51 -21.08
N HIS A 178 -9.84 -5.69 -20.53
CA HIS A 178 -10.86 -6.72 -20.34
C HIS A 178 -11.97 -6.27 -19.38
N ALA A 179 -11.61 -5.67 -18.24
CA ALA A 179 -12.58 -5.12 -17.27
C ALA A 179 -13.47 -4.01 -17.86
N LEU A 180 -12.96 -3.29 -18.86
CA LEU A 180 -13.67 -2.27 -19.63
C LEU A 180 -14.54 -2.84 -20.78
N GLY A 181 -14.60 -4.16 -20.95
CA GLY A 181 -15.29 -4.79 -22.09
C GLY A 181 -14.55 -4.68 -23.42
N ARG A 182 -13.28 -4.22 -23.40
CA ARG A 182 -12.42 -3.99 -24.57
C ARG A 182 -11.40 -5.11 -24.79
N GLY A 183 -11.71 -6.31 -24.30
CA GLY A 183 -10.87 -7.50 -24.44
C GLY A 183 -10.40 -7.82 -25.87
N PRO A 184 -11.23 -7.67 -26.92
CA PRO A 184 -10.82 -7.90 -28.31
C PRO A 184 -9.67 -7.01 -28.80
N GLU A 185 -9.40 -5.87 -28.14
CA GLU A 185 -8.29 -4.98 -28.51
C GLU A 185 -6.92 -5.45 -28.00
N ILE A 186 -6.90 -6.38 -27.03
CA ILE A 186 -5.65 -6.83 -26.36
C ILE A 186 -4.59 -7.32 -27.36
N PRO A 187 -4.90 -8.22 -28.33
CA PRO A 187 -3.87 -8.73 -29.24
C PRO A 187 -3.25 -7.64 -30.12
N ALA A 188 -4.04 -6.64 -30.54
CA ALA A 188 -3.56 -5.56 -31.39
C ALA A 188 -2.74 -4.53 -30.59
N ARG A 189 -3.22 -4.11 -29.41
CA ARG A 189 -2.54 -3.11 -28.57
C ARG A 189 -1.22 -3.61 -27.99
N PHE A 190 -1.16 -4.89 -27.67
CA PHE A 190 0.03 -5.52 -27.09
C PHE A 190 0.73 -6.45 -28.10
N ALA A 191 0.65 -6.16 -29.39
CA ALA A 191 1.21 -7.00 -30.46
C ALA A 191 2.74 -7.21 -30.35
N ALA A 192 3.45 -6.29 -29.68
CA ALA A 192 4.87 -6.44 -29.35
C ALA A 192 5.16 -7.62 -28.41
N PHE A 193 4.15 -8.15 -27.72
CA PHE A 193 4.26 -9.28 -26.81
C PHE A 193 3.61 -10.52 -27.43
N PRO A 194 4.39 -11.53 -27.87
CA PRO A 194 3.84 -12.72 -28.54
C PRO A 194 2.74 -13.45 -27.76
N GLY A 195 2.72 -13.30 -26.43
CA GLY A 195 1.71 -13.88 -25.54
C GLY A 195 0.39 -13.11 -25.43
N ALA A 196 0.21 -11.96 -26.10
CA ALA A 196 -0.96 -11.09 -25.93
C ALA A 196 -2.29 -11.80 -26.25
N GLY A 197 -2.36 -12.57 -27.34
CA GLY A 197 -3.53 -13.36 -27.69
C GLY A 197 -3.83 -14.50 -26.71
N VAL A 198 -2.80 -15.03 -26.02
CA VAL A 198 -3.00 -16.02 -24.95
C VAL A 198 -3.56 -15.34 -23.69
N VAL A 199 -3.03 -14.18 -23.32
CA VAL A 199 -3.52 -13.39 -22.18
C VAL A 199 -4.97 -12.96 -22.39
N ALA A 200 -5.35 -12.52 -23.59
CA ALA A 200 -6.74 -12.21 -23.92
C ALA A 200 -7.68 -13.40 -23.65
N ARG A 201 -7.29 -14.61 -24.09
CA ARG A 201 -8.07 -15.84 -23.85
C ARG A 201 -8.08 -16.26 -22.38
N MET A 202 -6.99 -16.07 -21.64
CA MET A 202 -6.94 -16.32 -20.19
C MET A 202 -7.98 -15.47 -19.45
N LEU A 203 -8.02 -14.17 -19.78
CA LEU A 203 -8.96 -13.22 -19.20
C LEU A 203 -10.42 -13.57 -19.57
N GLU A 204 -10.68 -13.82 -20.85
CA GLU A 204 -12.01 -14.22 -21.35
C GLU A 204 -12.56 -15.47 -20.65
N ARG A 205 -11.70 -16.48 -20.43
CA ARG A 205 -12.08 -17.74 -19.79
C ARG A 205 -12.00 -17.71 -18.27
N GLY A 206 -11.50 -16.63 -17.67
CA GLY A 206 -11.21 -16.56 -16.24
C GLY A 206 -10.20 -17.61 -15.75
N CYS A 207 -9.31 -18.10 -16.61
CA CYS A 207 -8.36 -19.15 -16.27
C CYS A 207 -6.95 -18.59 -16.05
N ASN A 208 -6.27 -19.07 -15.00
CA ASN A 208 -4.95 -18.56 -14.59
C ASN A 208 -4.92 -17.02 -14.46
N ALA A 209 -6.02 -16.44 -13.97
CA ALA A 209 -6.20 -15.01 -13.81
C ALA A 209 -6.95 -14.73 -12.49
N PRO A 210 -6.32 -15.03 -11.33
CA PRO A 210 -6.95 -14.82 -10.04
C PRO A 210 -7.40 -13.35 -9.86
N PRO A 211 -8.48 -13.10 -9.11
CA PRO A 211 -8.88 -11.75 -8.75
C PRO A 211 -7.85 -11.11 -7.81
N THR A 212 -7.74 -9.78 -7.85
CA THR A 212 -6.93 -9.01 -6.92
C THR A 212 -7.52 -7.63 -6.68
N SER A 213 -7.52 -7.17 -5.42
CA SER A 213 -7.79 -5.79 -5.00
C SER A 213 -6.52 -4.95 -4.86
N SER A 214 -5.38 -5.45 -5.35
CA SER A 214 -4.08 -4.82 -5.14
C SER A 214 -3.98 -3.42 -5.78
N CYS A 215 -3.61 -2.43 -4.96
CA CYS A 215 -3.26 -1.09 -5.43
C CYS A 215 -1.99 -1.14 -6.27
N GLY A 216 -1.00 -1.95 -5.91
CA GLY A 216 0.20 -2.14 -6.75
C GLY A 216 -0.15 -2.66 -8.15
N ARG A 217 -1.12 -3.59 -8.26
CA ARG A 217 -1.62 -4.07 -9.56
C ARG A 217 -2.45 -3.02 -10.31
N LEU A 218 -3.12 -2.10 -9.61
CA LEU A 218 -3.75 -0.93 -10.23
C LEU A 218 -2.71 0.02 -10.83
N PHE A 219 -1.61 0.29 -10.12
CA PHE A 219 -0.46 1.03 -10.68
C PHE A 219 0.13 0.34 -11.92
N ASP A 220 0.31 -0.98 -11.86
CA ASP A 220 0.78 -1.76 -13.02
C ASP A 220 -0.18 -1.68 -14.21
N ALA A 221 -1.50 -1.69 -13.95
CA ALA A 221 -2.50 -1.50 -15.00
C ALA A 221 -2.36 -0.13 -15.67
N ALA A 222 -2.22 0.94 -14.91
CA ALA A 222 -1.97 2.28 -15.44
C ALA A 222 -0.67 2.32 -16.26
N CYS A 223 0.42 1.75 -15.75
CA CYS A 223 1.69 1.65 -16.48
C CYS A 223 1.57 0.89 -17.80
N GLY A 224 0.81 -0.21 -17.80
CA GLY A 224 0.55 -1.04 -18.98
C GLY A 224 -0.28 -0.31 -20.04
N LEU A 225 -1.28 0.47 -19.63
CA LEU A 225 -2.10 1.27 -20.54
C LEU A 225 -1.36 2.46 -21.14
N LEU A 226 -0.54 3.14 -20.33
CA LEU A 226 0.24 4.31 -20.72
C LEU A 226 1.55 3.94 -21.43
N GLY A 227 1.93 2.66 -21.46
CA GLY A 227 3.20 2.23 -22.05
C GLY A 227 4.45 2.70 -21.29
N VAL A 228 4.32 3.05 -20.01
CA VAL A 228 5.42 3.58 -19.17
C VAL A 228 6.50 2.52 -18.91
N LYS A 229 6.05 1.31 -18.55
CA LYS A 229 6.94 0.19 -18.26
C LYS A 229 6.19 -1.10 -18.51
N ALA A 230 6.53 -1.82 -19.58
CA ALA A 230 5.82 -3.04 -19.93
C ALA A 230 6.35 -4.28 -19.20
N VAL A 231 7.65 -4.32 -18.87
CA VAL A 231 8.32 -5.42 -18.15
C VAL A 231 9.23 -4.82 -17.11
N SER A 232 9.11 -5.28 -15.86
CA SER A 232 9.89 -4.80 -14.72
C SER A 232 11.02 -5.78 -14.39
N ALA A 233 12.20 -5.25 -14.06
CA ALA A 233 13.39 -5.97 -13.64
C ALA A 233 13.34 -6.35 -12.15
N PHE A 234 12.66 -5.55 -11.34
CA PHE A 234 12.44 -5.79 -9.92
C PHE A 234 11.04 -5.33 -9.50
N GLU A 235 10.62 -5.76 -8.32
CA GLU A 235 9.31 -5.43 -7.78
C GLU A 235 9.15 -3.92 -7.53
N GLY A 236 8.02 -3.35 -7.95
CA GLY A 236 7.71 -1.92 -7.75
C GLY A 236 8.33 -0.98 -8.78
N GLU A 237 9.15 -1.47 -9.72
CA GLU A 237 9.83 -0.61 -10.71
C GLU A 237 8.85 0.20 -11.58
N ALA A 238 7.74 -0.40 -12.01
CA ALA A 238 6.75 0.27 -12.86
C ALA A 238 5.99 1.37 -12.09
N PRO A 239 5.43 1.12 -10.89
CA PRO A 239 4.91 2.18 -10.03
C PRO A 239 5.91 3.32 -9.77
N MET A 240 7.18 3.01 -9.50
CA MET A 240 8.23 4.04 -9.31
C MET A 240 8.50 4.85 -10.58
N ALA A 241 8.41 4.24 -11.76
CA ALA A 241 8.56 4.95 -13.04
C ALA A 241 7.37 5.89 -13.29
N LEU A 242 6.16 5.45 -12.96
CA LEU A 242 4.96 6.28 -13.06
C LEU A 242 5.02 7.47 -12.10
N GLU A 243 5.48 7.26 -10.87
CA GLU A 243 5.71 8.32 -9.89
C GLU A 243 6.69 9.37 -10.40
N ARG A 244 7.84 8.95 -10.96
CA ARG A 244 8.84 9.86 -11.54
C ARG A 244 8.27 10.72 -12.66
N LEU A 245 7.38 10.17 -13.49
CA LEU A 245 6.69 10.95 -14.51
C LEU A 245 5.73 11.98 -13.92
N ALA A 246 5.02 11.64 -12.85
CA ALA A 246 4.14 12.56 -12.14
C ALA A 246 4.92 13.68 -11.42
N ALA A 247 6.10 13.36 -10.85
CA ALA A 247 6.90 14.31 -10.06
C ALA A 247 7.77 15.27 -10.90
N SER A 248 8.29 14.83 -12.05
CA SER A 248 9.35 15.55 -12.80
C SER A 248 8.95 16.90 -13.42
N VAL A 249 7.67 17.28 -13.42
CA VAL A 249 7.24 18.61 -13.89
C VAL A 249 7.33 19.66 -12.77
N ALA A 250 7.13 19.25 -11.51
CA ALA A 250 7.23 20.15 -10.36
C ALA A 250 8.65 20.76 -10.20
N GLN A 251 9.69 20.07 -10.69
CA GLN A 251 11.07 20.58 -10.67
C GLN A 251 11.39 21.47 -11.88
N GLY A 252 10.99 21.09 -13.10
CA GLY A 252 11.25 21.91 -14.29
C GLY A 252 10.47 23.23 -14.31
N GLU A 253 9.25 23.25 -13.77
CA GLU A 253 8.45 24.48 -13.61
C GLU A 253 8.94 25.34 -12.43
N ALA A 254 9.49 24.73 -11.37
CA ALA A 254 10.13 25.47 -10.27
C ALA A 254 11.47 26.11 -10.69
N GLU A 255 12.25 25.43 -11.54
CA GLU A 255 13.47 25.99 -12.15
C GLU A 255 13.14 27.10 -13.15
N ALA A 256 12.10 26.93 -13.98
CA ALA A 256 11.63 27.97 -14.90
C ALA A 256 11.03 29.19 -14.17
N ALA A 257 10.35 28.99 -13.04
CA ALA A 257 9.84 30.07 -12.18
C ALA A 257 10.96 30.80 -11.42
N ALA A 258 12.10 30.15 -11.16
CA ALA A 258 13.26 30.76 -10.52
C ALA A 258 14.09 31.66 -11.47
N GLU A 259 13.94 31.53 -12.79
CA GLU A 259 14.60 32.37 -13.79
C GLU A 259 13.83 33.65 -14.16
N VAL A 260 12.57 33.79 -13.73
CA VAL A 260 11.78 35.01 -13.97
C VAL A 260 11.96 35.99 -12.80
N ASP A 261 12.98 36.85 -12.90
CA ASP A 261 13.16 38.00 -12.02
C ASP A 261 12.07 39.05 -12.30
N SER A 262 10.89 38.85 -11.73
CA SER A 262 9.95 39.93 -11.38
C SER A 262 8.82 39.43 -10.47
N GLY A 263 9.03 39.52 -9.14
CA GLY A 263 7.95 39.90 -8.21
C GLY A 263 7.22 38.84 -7.36
N GLY A 264 7.85 37.74 -6.91
CA GLY A 264 7.22 36.80 -5.97
C GLY A 264 7.61 37.01 -4.50
N TRP A 265 6.65 37.26 -3.60
CA TRP A 265 6.86 37.36 -2.14
C TRP A 265 6.72 36.00 -1.42
N ARG A 266 7.46 35.81 -0.31
CA ARG A 266 7.33 34.70 0.66
C ARG A 266 6.16 34.93 1.62
N LEU A 267 5.44 33.87 1.97
CA LEU A 267 4.61 33.80 3.19
C LEU A 267 5.38 33.01 4.27
N ASP A 268 5.45 33.58 5.47
CA ASP A 268 6.05 32.97 6.65
C ASP A 268 5.14 31.85 7.19
N ASP A 269 5.54 30.58 6.97
CA ASP A 269 5.30 29.43 7.89
C ASP A 269 5.82 28.06 7.37
N GLY A 270 6.50 28.00 6.22
CA GLY A 270 7.17 26.75 5.79
C GLY A 270 6.26 25.73 5.10
N THR A 271 5.09 26.15 4.64
CA THR A 271 4.27 25.36 3.71
C THR A 271 4.87 25.42 2.30
N LEU A 272 5.20 24.27 1.70
CA LEU A 272 5.55 24.18 0.28
C LEU A 272 4.26 24.27 -0.55
N GLY A 273 3.80 25.49 -0.77
CA GLY A 273 2.77 25.85 -1.73
C GLY A 273 3.21 27.08 -2.50
N TRP A 274 3.11 27.04 -3.83
CA TRP A 274 3.39 28.22 -4.67
C TRP A 274 2.09 29.00 -4.90
N ARG A 275 2.14 30.32 -4.72
CA ARG A 275 1.04 31.26 -4.94
C ARG A 275 1.23 31.91 -6.32
N LEU A 276 0.20 31.86 -7.17
CA LEU A 276 0.26 32.44 -8.53
C LEU A 276 -0.43 33.82 -8.63
N ASP A 277 -1.32 34.19 -7.70
CA ASP A 277 -1.72 35.57 -7.37
C ASP A 277 -2.59 35.63 -6.09
N ASP A 278 -3.16 36.81 -5.79
CA ASP A 278 -3.63 37.19 -4.46
C ASP A 278 -4.84 36.41 -3.93
N GLU A 279 -5.55 35.60 -4.74
CA GLU A 279 -6.81 34.96 -4.31
C GLU A 279 -6.93 33.44 -4.62
N SER A 280 -5.87 32.74 -5.04
CA SER A 280 -5.98 31.35 -5.52
C SER A 280 -4.90 30.36 -5.00
N LEU A 281 -5.31 29.16 -4.54
CA LEU A 281 -4.44 28.01 -4.22
C LEU A 281 -4.84 26.78 -5.07
N GLY A 282 -4.02 26.38 -6.07
CA GLY A 282 -4.17 25.15 -6.88
C GLY A 282 -3.73 25.26 -8.36
N TRP A 283 -3.07 24.22 -8.89
CA TRP A 283 -2.09 24.14 -10.01
C TRP A 283 -2.50 24.09 -11.53
N ARG A 284 -2.83 25.14 -12.29
CA ARG A 284 -3.17 24.96 -13.75
C ARG A 284 -1.99 24.72 -14.73
N LEU A 285 -2.17 23.85 -15.75
CA LEU A 285 -1.11 23.46 -16.73
C LEU A 285 -1.32 23.72 -18.23
N ASP A 286 -2.46 24.25 -18.70
CA ASP A 286 -2.63 24.96 -20.00
C ASP A 286 -4.10 25.29 -20.31
N ASP A 287 -4.31 26.08 -21.38
CA ASP A 287 -5.53 26.81 -21.74
C ASP A 287 -6.66 26.00 -22.37
N GLU A 288 -6.49 24.70 -22.64
CA GLU A 288 -7.53 23.90 -23.34
C GLU A 288 -7.98 22.61 -22.60
N SER A 289 -7.54 22.41 -21.36
CA SER A 289 -7.90 21.23 -20.55
C SER A 289 -8.55 21.66 -19.23
N LEU A 290 -9.86 21.44 -19.07
CA LEU A 290 -10.58 21.75 -17.84
C LEU A 290 -10.24 20.73 -16.74
N GLY A 291 -9.74 21.24 -15.62
CA GLY A 291 -9.55 20.46 -14.40
C GLY A 291 -8.81 21.24 -13.31
N TRP A 292 -9.36 22.36 -12.82
CA TRP A 292 -8.89 23.08 -11.63
C TRP A 292 -10.09 23.61 -10.86
N ARG A 293 -10.22 23.21 -9.57
CA ARG A 293 -11.23 23.57 -8.55
C ARG A 293 -12.65 23.92 -9.05
N LEU A 294 -13.62 23.06 -8.75
CA LEU A 294 -15.04 23.41 -8.73
C LEU A 294 -15.43 23.66 -7.27
N ASP A 295 -15.56 24.95 -6.91
CA ASP A 295 -16.22 25.50 -5.70
C ASP A 295 -15.75 25.11 -4.28
N ASP A 296 -16.14 25.96 -3.33
CA ASP A 296 -15.77 25.94 -1.90
C ASP A 296 -16.25 24.70 -1.12
N GLU A 297 -16.96 23.77 -1.76
CA GLU A 297 -17.59 22.62 -1.09
C GLU A 297 -17.23 21.24 -1.67
N SER A 298 -16.41 21.17 -2.74
CA SER A 298 -16.22 19.92 -3.50
C SER A 298 -14.78 19.64 -3.99
N LEU A 299 -13.97 18.95 -3.19
CA LEU A 299 -12.68 18.41 -3.65
C LEU A 299 -12.88 17.09 -4.46
N GLY A 300 -13.23 17.21 -5.74
CA GLY A 300 -13.33 16.07 -6.66
C GLY A 300 -13.00 16.44 -8.11
N TRP A 301 -12.28 15.55 -8.82
CA TRP A 301 -11.97 15.73 -10.25
C TRP A 301 -13.15 15.28 -11.11
N ARG A 302 -13.75 16.20 -11.86
CA ARG A 302 -14.66 15.85 -12.96
C ARG A 302 -13.84 15.66 -14.23
N LEU A 303 -14.00 14.51 -14.87
CA LEU A 303 -13.54 14.28 -16.23
C LEU A 303 -14.30 15.20 -17.20
N ASP A 304 -13.80 15.38 -18.42
CA ASP A 304 -14.39 16.25 -19.45
C ASP A 304 -15.86 15.91 -19.78
N ASP A 305 -16.29 14.67 -19.49
CA ASP A 305 -17.66 14.18 -19.64
C ASP A 305 -18.55 14.41 -18.41
N GLY A 306 -18.04 15.10 -17.39
CA GLY A 306 -18.73 15.41 -16.15
C GLY A 306 -18.77 14.25 -15.14
N SER A 307 -18.19 13.08 -15.46
CA SER A 307 -18.10 11.93 -14.55
C SER A 307 -16.91 12.02 -13.61
N LEU A 308 -17.02 11.39 -12.43
CA LEU A 308 -15.88 11.21 -11.54
C LEU A 308 -15.00 10.09 -12.10
N GLY A 309 -13.67 10.24 -11.99
CA GLY A 309 -12.71 9.20 -12.40
C GLY A 309 -12.79 7.90 -11.60
N TRP A 310 -13.71 7.79 -10.64
CA TRP A 310 -13.96 6.62 -9.81
C TRP A 310 -15.46 6.49 -9.51
N ARG A 311 -15.85 5.34 -8.93
CA ARG A 311 -17.15 5.14 -8.28
C ARG A 311 -16.93 4.50 -6.92
N LEU A 312 -17.70 4.90 -5.93
CA LEU A 312 -17.68 4.30 -4.59
C LEU A 312 -19.06 3.75 -4.27
N ASP A 313 -19.17 2.43 -4.10
CA ASP A 313 -20.43 1.77 -3.75
C ASP A 313 -20.20 0.64 -2.77
N GLY A 314 -20.95 0.63 -1.66
CA GLY A 314 -20.87 -0.43 -0.65
C GLY A 314 -19.47 -0.70 -0.07
N GLY A 315 -18.60 0.32 -0.02
CA GLY A 315 -17.20 0.17 0.39
C GLY A 315 -16.26 -0.37 -0.69
N VAL A 316 -16.73 -0.57 -1.92
CA VAL A 316 -15.92 -0.95 -3.07
C VAL A 316 -15.56 0.29 -3.88
N LEU A 317 -14.27 0.58 -3.97
CA LEU A 317 -13.75 1.69 -4.77
C LEU A 317 -13.39 1.22 -6.19
N ASP A 318 -14.17 1.64 -7.16
CA ASP A 318 -14.03 1.31 -8.58
C ASP A 318 -13.25 2.38 -9.34
N MET A 319 -11.98 2.07 -9.67
CA MET A 319 -11.10 2.93 -10.46
C MET A 319 -11.15 2.64 -11.97
N THR A 320 -12.08 1.79 -12.44
CA THR A 320 -12.23 1.46 -13.86
C THR A 320 -12.50 2.69 -14.75
N PRO A 321 -13.27 3.72 -14.31
CA PRO A 321 -13.44 4.95 -15.10
C PRO A 321 -12.12 5.68 -15.38
N LEU A 322 -11.24 5.82 -14.38
CA LEU A 322 -9.89 6.36 -14.56
C LEU A 322 -9.10 5.53 -15.57
N LEU A 323 -9.10 4.20 -15.44
CA LEU A 323 -8.38 3.32 -16.38
C LEU A 323 -8.88 3.50 -17.82
N ALA A 324 -10.18 3.73 -18.03
CA ALA A 324 -10.73 4.03 -19.35
C ALA A 324 -10.09 5.29 -19.95
N ARG A 325 -9.94 6.35 -19.13
CA ARG A 325 -9.42 7.64 -19.55
C ARG A 325 -7.94 7.57 -19.93
N LEU A 326 -7.15 6.73 -19.25
CA LEU A 326 -5.71 6.57 -19.52
C LEU A 326 -5.40 5.97 -20.90
N ILE A 327 -6.38 5.34 -21.57
CA ILE A 327 -6.14 4.65 -22.84
C ILE A 327 -5.78 5.66 -23.93
N GLY A 328 -4.54 5.58 -24.41
CA GLY A 328 -4.03 6.45 -25.49
C GLY A 328 -3.63 7.85 -25.03
N MET A 329 -3.61 8.12 -23.72
CA MET A 329 -3.04 9.36 -23.18
C MET A 329 -1.52 9.38 -23.29
N ASP A 330 -0.97 10.58 -23.34
CA ASP A 330 0.46 10.79 -23.12
C ASP A 330 0.88 10.21 -21.75
N PRO A 331 2.02 9.48 -21.66
CA PRO A 331 2.42 8.82 -20.42
C PRO A 331 2.61 9.76 -19.23
N ARG A 332 3.09 10.99 -19.47
CA ARG A 332 3.34 11.98 -18.41
C ARG A 332 2.03 12.59 -17.93
N GLN A 333 1.16 13.02 -18.84
CA GLN A 333 -0.17 13.52 -18.49
C GLN A 333 -1.00 12.44 -17.79
N GLY A 334 -0.97 11.21 -18.30
CA GLY A 334 -1.66 10.07 -17.71
C GLY A 334 -1.14 9.72 -16.31
N ALA A 335 0.17 9.80 -16.07
CA ALA A 335 0.74 9.59 -14.74
C ALA A 335 0.21 10.60 -13.72
N ARG A 336 0.10 11.87 -14.10
CA ARG A 336 -0.44 12.94 -13.23
C ARG A 336 -1.92 12.72 -12.95
N LEU A 337 -2.71 12.49 -13.99
CA LEU A 337 -4.14 12.20 -13.86
C LEU A 337 -4.37 11.00 -12.95
N PHE A 338 -3.60 9.94 -13.13
CA PHE A 338 -3.69 8.73 -12.31
C PHE A 338 -3.47 9.03 -10.82
N HIS A 339 -2.36 9.68 -10.46
CA HIS A 339 -2.05 9.95 -9.05
C HIS A 339 -3.08 10.91 -8.44
N ALA A 340 -3.43 11.99 -9.13
CA ALA A 340 -4.38 12.98 -8.62
C ALA A 340 -5.78 12.39 -8.40
N THR A 341 -6.25 11.57 -9.36
CA THR A 341 -7.56 10.91 -9.27
C THR A 341 -7.55 9.85 -8.18
N LEU A 342 -6.47 9.06 -8.05
CA LEU A 342 -6.34 8.05 -7.00
C LEU A 342 -6.35 8.70 -5.61
N VAL A 343 -5.61 9.79 -5.40
CA VAL A 343 -5.60 10.54 -4.14
C VAL A 343 -7.01 11.01 -3.77
N ALA A 344 -7.73 11.64 -4.71
CA ALA A 344 -9.08 12.14 -4.46
C ALA A 344 -10.06 11.00 -4.12
N ALA A 345 -10.02 9.92 -4.90
CA ALA A 345 -10.87 8.74 -4.72
C ALA A 345 -10.63 8.06 -3.35
N LEU A 346 -9.36 7.91 -2.95
CA LEU A 346 -9.00 7.37 -1.64
C LEU A 346 -9.44 8.30 -0.50
N ALA A 347 -9.28 9.62 -0.67
CA ALA A 347 -9.70 10.59 0.34
C ALA A 347 -11.21 10.57 0.56
N GLU A 348 -12.01 10.52 -0.51
CA GLU A 348 -13.47 10.37 -0.41
C GLU A 348 -13.86 9.05 0.27
N TRP A 349 -13.21 7.95 -0.12
CA TRP A 349 -13.50 6.64 0.45
C TRP A 349 -13.23 6.57 1.95
N VAL A 350 -12.06 7.06 2.39
CA VAL A 350 -11.70 7.13 3.80
C VAL A 350 -12.64 8.08 4.55
N ALA A 351 -12.96 9.24 4.00
CA ALA A 351 -13.82 10.22 4.67
C ALA A 351 -15.26 9.74 4.83
N THR A 352 -15.82 9.11 3.80
CA THR A 352 -17.15 8.47 3.87
C THR A 352 -17.17 7.41 4.97
N THR A 353 -16.10 6.63 5.06
CA THR A 353 -15.97 5.57 6.08
C THR A 353 -15.75 6.15 7.48
N ALA A 354 -14.98 7.24 7.61
CA ALA A 354 -14.78 7.94 8.87
C ALA A 354 -16.10 8.52 9.40
N ALA A 355 -16.91 9.13 8.52
CA ALA A 355 -18.24 9.62 8.88
C ALA A 355 -19.16 8.47 9.35
N ALA A 356 -19.15 7.32 8.68
CA ALA A 356 -19.97 6.17 9.04
C ALA A 356 -19.54 5.47 10.34
N THR A 357 -18.25 5.50 10.67
CA THR A 357 -17.69 4.77 11.83
C THR A 357 -17.40 5.65 13.04
N GLY A 358 -17.32 6.97 12.86
CA GLY A 358 -16.86 7.92 13.88
C GLY A 358 -15.35 7.90 14.13
N VAL A 359 -14.58 7.08 13.39
CA VAL A 359 -13.12 6.96 13.58
C VAL A 359 -12.41 7.99 12.71
N ARG A 360 -11.67 8.91 13.35
CA ARG A 360 -11.03 10.04 12.67
C ARG A 360 -9.55 9.87 12.38
N ARG A 361 -8.93 8.87 13.03
CA ARG A 361 -7.51 8.57 12.88
C ARG A 361 -7.31 7.53 11.79
N VAL A 362 -6.48 7.88 10.82
CA VAL A 362 -6.23 7.11 9.60
C VAL A 362 -4.77 6.69 9.57
N VAL A 363 -4.50 5.39 9.60
CA VAL A 363 -3.17 4.83 9.39
C VAL A 363 -2.98 4.57 7.90
N LEU A 364 -1.90 5.11 7.33
CA LEU A 364 -1.45 4.84 5.96
C LEU A 364 -0.32 3.80 6.00
N ALA A 365 -0.57 2.60 5.50
CA ALA A 365 0.39 1.49 5.56
C ALA A 365 0.38 0.62 4.29
N GLY A 366 1.42 -0.20 4.10
CA GLY A 366 1.63 -1.00 2.89
C GLY A 366 2.59 -0.34 1.89
N GLY A 367 3.27 -1.16 1.08
CA GLY A 367 4.38 -0.75 0.23
C GLY A 367 4.06 0.37 -0.78
N CYS A 368 2.80 0.57 -1.16
CA CYS A 368 2.42 1.64 -2.09
C CYS A 368 2.64 3.05 -1.49
N PHE A 369 2.68 3.20 -0.16
CA PHE A 369 2.98 4.50 0.47
C PHE A 369 4.46 4.88 0.48
N ALA A 370 5.34 4.05 -0.11
CA ALA A 370 6.68 4.51 -0.52
C ALA A 370 6.60 5.56 -1.63
N ASN A 371 5.50 5.57 -2.40
CA ASN A 371 5.22 6.61 -3.40
C ASN A 371 4.91 7.93 -2.67
N THR A 372 5.79 8.91 -2.84
CA THR A 372 5.73 10.20 -2.17
C THR A 372 4.61 11.07 -2.71
N VAL A 373 4.33 11.01 -4.02
CA VAL A 373 3.21 11.75 -4.62
C VAL A 373 1.88 11.30 -4.01
N LEU A 374 1.66 9.99 -3.92
CA LEU A 374 0.46 9.40 -3.31
C LEU A 374 0.37 9.74 -1.82
N ARG A 375 1.45 9.49 -1.06
CA ARG A 375 1.47 9.72 0.39
C ARG A 375 1.21 11.17 0.74
N THR A 376 1.97 12.10 0.15
CA THR A 376 1.83 13.54 0.45
C THR A 376 0.47 14.06 0.02
N GLY A 377 0.03 13.74 -1.20
CA GLY A 377 -1.27 14.18 -1.70
C GLY A 377 -2.42 13.67 -0.85
N LEU A 378 -2.38 12.40 -0.44
CA LEU A 378 -3.43 11.82 0.40
C LEU A 378 -3.43 12.40 1.82
N THR A 379 -2.26 12.59 2.43
CA THR A 379 -2.17 13.24 3.74
C THR A 379 -2.81 14.63 3.73
N MET A 380 -2.51 15.45 2.72
CA MET A 380 -3.12 16.77 2.57
C MET A 380 -4.64 16.67 2.38
N ALA A 381 -5.11 15.83 1.46
CA ALA A 381 -6.53 15.68 1.16
C ALA A 381 -7.36 15.16 2.36
N LEU A 382 -6.75 14.33 3.22
CA LEU A 382 -7.38 13.86 4.46
C LEU A 382 -7.36 14.93 5.55
N ALA A 383 -6.29 15.72 5.66
CA ALA A 383 -6.20 16.82 6.61
C ALA A 383 -7.26 17.91 6.33
N GLU A 384 -7.53 18.22 5.05
CA GLU A 384 -8.62 19.14 4.64
C GLU A 384 -10.02 18.65 5.05
N ARG A 385 -10.16 17.36 5.38
CA ARG A 385 -11.40 16.73 5.87
C ARG A 385 -11.35 16.49 7.39
N ASP A 386 -10.42 17.18 8.06
CA ASP A 386 -10.13 17.08 9.49
C ASP A 386 -9.75 15.67 9.98
N LEU A 387 -9.21 14.81 9.11
CA LEU A 387 -8.78 13.46 9.45
C LEU A 387 -7.29 13.43 9.82
N GLU A 388 -6.98 12.82 10.96
CA GLU A 388 -5.61 12.72 11.46
C GLU A 388 -4.91 11.53 10.80
N THR A 389 -3.91 11.79 9.95
CA THR A 389 -3.13 10.71 9.31
C THR A 389 -1.89 10.32 10.11
N LEU A 390 -1.69 9.02 10.28
CA LEU A 390 -0.48 8.44 10.86
C LEU A 390 0.28 7.65 9.80
N SER A 391 1.59 7.89 9.72
CA SER A 391 2.53 7.17 8.86
C SER A 391 3.62 6.50 9.71
N PRO A 392 4.34 5.49 9.17
CA PRO A 392 5.52 4.93 9.83
C PRO A 392 6.54 6.02 10.17
N ARG A 393 7.19 5.92 11.33
CA ARG A 393 8.26 6.83 11.79
C ARG A 393 9.65 6.26 11.51
N GLY A 394 9.82 4.94 11.55
CA GLY A 394 11.10 4.25 11.47
C GLY A 394 11.21 3.22 10.35
N LEU A 395 10.42 2.13 10.40
CA LEU A 395 10.64 0.92 9.58
C LEU A 395 10.20 1.06 8.10
N GLY A 396 9.65 2.22 7.73
CA GLY A 396 9.00 2.42 6.45
C GLY A 396 7.65 1.68 6.33
N PRO A 397 6.92 1.86 5.23
CA PRO A 397 5.54 1.37 5.11
C PRO A 397 5.39 -0.06 4.55
N GLY A 398 6.49 -0.69 4.10
CA GLY A 398 6.45 -1.98 3.41
C GLY A 398 6.73 -3.20 4.31
N ASP A 399 6.95 -4.36 3.68
CA ASP A 399 7.04 -5.68 4.32
C ASP A 399 8.07 -5.80 5.46
N ALA A 400 9.12 -4.97 5.45
CA ALA A 400 10.09 -4.92 6.53
C ALA A 400 9.48 -4.54 7.90
N ALA A 401 8.28 -3.93 7.92
CA ALA A 401 7.55 -3.59 9.14
C ALA A 401 6.60 -4.70 9.63
N ILE A 402 6.34 -5.73 8.82
CA ILE A 402 5.32 -6.76 9.10
C ILE A 402 5.62 -7.51 10.39
N SER A 403 6.88 -7.80 10.70
CA SER A 403 7.25 -8.51 11.93
C SER A 403 6.89 -7.71 13.19
N LEU A 404 7.07 -6.38 13.19
CA LEU A 404 6.63 -5.51 14.29
C LEU A 404 5.11 -5.56 14.45
N GLY A 405 4.37 -5.47 13.34
CA GLY A 405 2.91 -5.55 13.36
C GLY A 405 2.39 -6.89 13.88
N GLN A 406 2.99 -8.00 13.42
CA GLN A 406 2.69 -9.35 13.91
C GLN A 406 2.89 -9.45 15.43
N ALA A 407 4.05 -8.98 15.92
CA ALA A 407 4.37 -9.01 17.34
C ALA A 407 3.39 -8.16 18.16
N TRP A 408 3.05 -6.96 17.68
CA TRP A 408 2.10 -6.05 18.32
C TRP A 408 0.70 -6.65 18.44
N VAL A 409 0.18 -7.22 17.35
CA VAL A 409 -1.16 -7.84 17.33
C VAL A 409 -1.26 -8.96 18.36
N VAL A 410 -0.29 -9.87 18.37
CA VAL A 410 -0.28 -11.00 19.30
C VAL A 410 -0.12 -10.53 20.74
N ALA A 411 0.80 -9.60 20.99
CA ALA A 411 1.02 -9.03 22.31
C ALA A 411 -0.24 -8.34 22.89
N MET A 412 -0.98 -7.61 22.06
CA MET A 412 -2.22 -6.95 22.49
C MET A 412 -3.37 -7.93 22.75
N ALA A 413 -3.47 -8.99 21.93
CA ALA A 413 -4.48 -10.03 22.12
C ALA A 413 -4.27 -10.80 23.44
N GLU A 414 -3.02 -11.15 23.76
CA GLU A 414 -2.68 -11.87 25.00
C GLU A 414 -2.89 -11.02 26.26
N HIS A 415 -2.62 -9.72 26.18
CA HIS A 415 -2.89 -8.82 27.30
C HIS A 415 -4.37 -8.74 27.65
N ARG A 416 -5.26 -8.78 26.65
CA ARG A 416 -6.72 -8.80 26.87
C ARG A 416 -7.16 -10.08 27.56
N ARG A 417 -6.67 -11.23 27.10
CA ARG A 417 -6.97 -12.54 27.70
C ARG A 417 -6.60 -12.66 29.18
N LYS A 418 -5.64 -11.86 29.67
CA LYS A 418 -5.25 -11.82 31.09
C LYS A 418 -6.12 -10.87 31.94
N LYS A 419 -6.90 -9.99 31.30
CA LYS A 419 -7.78 -9.03 31.98
C LYS A 419 -9.22 -9.53 32.11
N ASP A 420 -9.66 -10.35 31.17
CA ASP A 420 -10.90 -11.12 31.23
C ASP A 420 -10.71 -12.36 32.11
#